data_AF-A0A8T4YD80-F1
#
_entry.id   AF-A0A8T4YD80-F1
#
_cell.length_a   1.000
_cell.length_b   1.000
_cell.length_c   1.000
_cell.angle_alpha   90.00
_cell.angle_beta   90.00
_cell.angle_gamma   90.00
#
_symmetry.space_group_name_H-M   'P 1'
#
loop_
_entity.id
_entity.type
_entity.pdbx_description
1 polymer ?
#
loop_
_entity_poly.entity_id
_entity_poly.type
_entity_poly.pdbx_seq_one_letter_code
_entity_poly.pdbx_strand_id
1 'polypeptide(L)'
;VYSMLRDVKNPSSLQVRVLEYARKMTKVDPLKASELIDKLIEEFNIERDRAVQIVNVMPESIEELRVFFTGSKGKLVTTSQLKKILELLNKYRLQKSI
;
A
#
# COMPACT_ATOMS: atom_id res chain seq x y z
N VAL A 1 2.07 -4.05 -10.86
CA VAL A 1 2.45 -5.45 -11.19
C VAL A 1 1.25 -6.29 -11.60
N TYR A 2 0.22 -6.43 -10.75
CA TYR A 2 -0.99 -7.19 -11.11
C TYR A 2 -1.62 -6.76 -12.45
N SER A 3 -1.87 -5.45 -12.61
CA SER A 3 -2.42 -4.86 -13.84
C SER A 3 -1.57 -5.09 -15.08
N MET A 4 -0.25 -5.27 -14.93
CA MET A 4 0.67 -5.49 -16.04
C MET A 4 0.73 -6.96 -16.46
N LEU A 5 0.57 -7.89 -15.52
CA LEU A 5 0.67 -9.33 -15.78
C LEU A 5 -0.64 -9.97 -16.23
N ARG A 6 -1.80 -9.35 -15.94
CA ARG A 6 -3.11 -9.92 -16.30
C ARG A 6 -3.35 -9.98 -17.81
N ASP A 7 -2.73 -9.08 -18.57
CA ASP A 7 -3.00 -8.87 -20.00
C ASP A 7 -1.94 -9.55 -20.91
N VAL A 8 -1.04 -10.34 -20.33
CA VAL A 8 0.02 -11.05 -21.06
C VAL A 8 -0.58 -12.24 -21.84
N LYS A 9 -0.50 -12.22 -23.18
CA LYS A 9 -0.82 -13.39 -24.02
C LYS A 9 0.27 -14.45 -23.87
N ASN A 10 -0.11 -15.65 -23.42
CA ASN A 10 0.75 -16.81 -23.15
C ASN A 10 1.81 -16.57 -22.06
N PRO A 11 1.39 -16.41 -20.78
CA PRO A 11 2.33 -16.22 -19.68
C PRO A 11 3.16 -17.48 -19.43
N SER A 12 4.45 -17.29 -19.13
CA SER A 12 5.32 -18.36 -18.65
C SER A 12 4.85 -18.87 -17.27
N SER A 13 5.31 -20.06 -16.88
CA SER A 13 5.00 -20.64 -15.56
C SER A 13 5.38 -19.70 -14.39
N LEU A 14 6.47 -18.93 -14.54
CA LEU A 14 6.88 -17.92 -13.58
C LEU A 14 5.90 -16.75 -13.54
N GLN A 15 5.48 -16.23 -14.70
CA GLN A 15 4.51 -15.13 -14.78
C GLN A 15 3.15 -15.51 -14.18
N VAL A 16 2.70 -16.76 -14.39
CA VAL A 16 1.48 -17.29 -13.75
C VAL A 16 1.63 -17.29 -12.23
N ARG A 17 2.75 -17.79 -11.69
CA ARG A 17 3.00 -17.81 -10.24
C ARG A 17 3.04 -16.41 -9.64
N VAL A 18 3.68 -15.46 -10.32
CA VAL A 18 3.74 -14.07 -9.87
C VAL A 18 2.35 -13.42 -9.93
N LEU A 19 1.56 -13.69 -10.96
CA LEU A 19 0.18 -13.17 -11.05
C LEU A 19 -0.69 -13.70 -9.91
N GLU A 20 -0.62 -15.01 -9.62
CA GLU A 20 -1.36 -15.62 -8.52
C GLU A 20 -0.93 -15.08 -7.15
N TYR A 21 0.37 -14.87 -6.94
CA TYR A 21 0.86 -14.20 -5.76
C TYR A 21 0.32 -12.77 -5.64
N ALA A 22 0.42 -11.99 -6.72
CA ALA A 22 -0.05 -10.61 -6.74
C ALA A 22 -1.56 -10.52 -6.46
N ARG A 23 -2.37 -11.44 -7.00
CA ARG A 23 -3.81 -11.54 -6.70
C ARG A 23 -4.05 -11.76 -5.21
N LYS A 24 -3.41 -12.76 -4.60
CA LYS A 24 -3.60 -13.10 -3.18
C LYS A 24 -3.14 -12.01 -2.23
N MET A 25 -2.11 -11.25 -2.60
CA MET A 25 -1.53 -10.19 -1.77
C MET A 25 -2.13 -8.81 -2.03
N THR A 26 -3.11 -8.69 -2.94
CA THR A 26 -3.77 -7.40 -3.21
C THR A 26 -4.65 -7.01 -2.03
N LYS A 27 -4.32 -5.89 -1.38
CA LYS A 27 -5.05 -5.36 -0.20
C LYS A 27 -5.86 -4.08 -0.50
N VAL A 28 -5.66 -3.51 -1.69
CA VAL A 28 -6.30 -2.29 -2.19
C VAL A 28 -6.70 -2.53 -3.64
N ASP A 29 -7.81 -1.95 -4.08
CA ASP A 29 -8.20 -1.96 -5.49
C ASP A 29 -7.04 -1.40 -6.35
N PRO A 30 -6.53 -2.17 -7.33
CA PRO A 30 -5.44 -1.72 -8.21
C PRO A 30 -5.70 -0.37 -8.90
N LEU A 31 -6.97 -0.04 -9.17
CA LEU A 31 -7.36 1.22 -9.80
C LEU A 31 -7.27 2.40 -8.83
N LYS A 32 -7.43 2.16 -7.52
CA LYS A 32 -7.40 3.18 -6.47
C LYS A 32 -6.04 3.28 -5.76
N ALA A 33 -5.15 2.32 -6.00
CA ALA A 33 -3.84 2.28 -5.36
C ALA A 33 -2.98 3.52 -5.69
N SER A 34 -3.00 4.00 -6.94
CA SER A 34 -2.27 5.22 -7.33
C SER A 34 -2.80 6.44 -6.61
N GLU A 35 -4.13 6.60 -6.58
CA GLU A 35 -4.79 7.71 -5.87
C GLU A 35 -4.41 7.74 -4.39
N LEU A 36 -4.38 6.57 -3.73
CA LEU A 36 -3.99 6.47 -2.33
C LEU A 36 -2.52 6.86 -2.12
N ILE A 37 -1.62 6.45 -3.02
CA ILE A 37 -0.20 6.85 -2.96
C ILE A 37 -0.08 8.37 -3.07
N ASP A 38 -0.77 8.98 -4.03
CA ASP A 38 -0.69 10.42 -4.25
C ASP A 38 -1.23 11.19 -3.04
N LYS A 39 -2.35 10.75 -2.43
CA LYS A 39 -2.85 11.31 -1.16
C LYS A 39 -1.86 11.21 -0.01
N LEU A 40 -1.16 10.08 0.13
CA LEU A 40 -0.13 9.92 1.17
C LEU A 40 1.05 10.89 0.97
N ILE A 41 1.43 11.15 -0.28
CA ILE A 41 2.49 12.09 -0.62
C ILE A 41 2.04 13.53 -0.34
N GLU A 42 0.87 13.92 -0.87
CA GLU A 42 0.39 15.30 -0.82
C GLU A 42 -0.08 15.73 0.57
N GLU A 43 -0.90 14.91 1.24
CA GLU A 43 -1.52 15.28 2.53
C GLU A 43 -0.58 15.08 3.72
N PHE A 44 0.35 14.12 3.63
CA PHE A 44 1.21 13.72 4.76
C PHE A 44 2.71 13.89 4.50
N ASN A 45 3.10 14.40 3.32
CA ASN A 45 4.50 14.63 2.93
C ASN A 45 5.36 13.35 3.11
N ILE A 46 4.81 12.21 2.72
CA ILE A 46 5.48 10.91 2.74
C ILE A 46 6.22 10.72 1.42
N GLU A 47 7.47 10.27 1.48
CA GLU A 47 8.24 9.97 0.28
C GLU A 47 7.57 8.85 -0.53
N ARG A 48 7.64 8.95 -1.87
CA ARG A 48 6.89 8.06 -2.76
C ARG A 48 7.19 6.58 -2.52
N ASP A 49 8.46 6.24 -2.33
CA ASP A 49 8.91 4.88 -2.03
C ASP A 49 8.25 4.32 -0.76
N ARG A 50 8.16 5.14 0.29
CA ARG A 50 7.50 4.80 1.55
C ARG A 50 5.99 4.73 1.40
N ALA A 51 5.37 5.67 0.69
CA ALA A 51 3.94 5.63 0.41
C ALA A 51 3.55 4.34 -0.32
N VAL A 52 4.32 3.92 -1.33
CA VAL A 52 4.14 2.65 -2.04
C VAL A 52 4.25 1.45 -1.08
N GLN A 53 5.24 1.44 -0.17
CA GLN A 53 5.37 0.37 0.82
C GLN A 53 4.19 0.31 1.78
N ILE A 54 3.74 1.45 2.29
CA ILE A 54 2.57 1.55 3.18
C ILE A 54 1.33 0.99 2.47
N VAL A 55 1.09 1.35 1.20
CA VAL A 55 -0.05 0.84 0.42
C VAL A 55 0.06 -0.65 0.12
N ASN A 56 1.26 -1.18 -0.12
CA ASN A 56 1.45 -2.62 -0.33
C ASN A 56 1.24 -3.43 0.96
N VAL A 57 1.72 -2.92 2.10
CA VAL A 57 1.63 -3.60 3.38
C VAL A 57 0.24 -3.44 3.99
N MET A 58 -0.44 -2.30 3.80
CA MET A 58 -1.71 -1.93 4.43
C MET A 58 -1.71 -2.18 5.94
N PRO A 59 -0.96 -1.40 6.73
CA PRO A 59 -0.90 -1.58 8.17
C PRO A 59 -2.28 -1.43 8.82
N GLU A 60 -2.58 -2.27 9.82
CA GLU A 60 -3.86 -2.30 10.53
C GLU A 60 -3.80 -1.57 11.88
N SER A 61 -2.60 -1.27 12.35
CA SER A 61 -2.33 -0.67 13.65
C SER A 61 -1.38 0.54 13.54
N ILE A 62 -1.40 1.39 14.57
CA ILE A 62 -0.48 2.53 14.67
C ILE A 62 0.96 2.03 14.82
N GLU A 63 1.14 0.90 15.51
CA GLU A 63 2.40 0.25 15.79
C GLU A 63 3.06 -0.24 14.49
N GLU A 64 2.31 -0.92 13.62
CA GLU A 64 2.78 -1.31 12.29
C GLU A 64 3.12 -0.09 11.43
N LEU A 65 2.25 0.93 11.44
CA LEU A 65 2.47 2.14 10.65
C LEU A 65 3.72 2.90 11.11
N ARG A 66 4.01 2.89 12.42
CA ARG A 66 5.18 3.57 13.01
C ARG A 66 6.50 3.01 12.47
N VAL A 67 6.56 1.72 12.13
CA VAL A 67 7.77 1.07 11.60
C VAL A 67 8.27 1.76 10.32
N PHE A 68 7.36 2.24 9.47
CA PHE A 68 7.71 2.94 8.22
C PHE A 68 8.40 4.29 8.46
N PHE A 69 8.31 4.85 9.67
CA PHE A 69 8.93 6.14 10.01
C PHE A 69 10.18 5.99 10.88
N THR A 70 10.48 4.80 11.37
CA THR A 70 11.71 4.50 12.12
C THR A 70 12.95 4.78 11.25
N GLY A 71 13.93 5.48 11.80
CA GLY A 71 15.17 5.81 11.09
C GLY A 71 15.08 6.99 10.11
N SER A 72 13.91 7.62 9.96
CA SER A 72 13.81 8.87 9.20
C SER A 72 14.50 10.00 9.97
N LYS A 73 15.54 10.59 9.35
CA LYS A 73 16.27 11.73 9.90
C LYS A 73 15.33 12.94 10.01
N GLY A 74 14.71 13.13 11.17
CA GLY A 74 14.08 14.40 11.55
C GLY A 74 12.58 14.57 11.28
N LYS A 75 11.82 13.57 10.81
CA LYS A 75 10.35 13.66 10.73
C LYS A 75 9.70 12.94 11.92
N LEU A 76 9.50 13.67 13.02
CA LEU A 76 8.64 13.21 14.10
C LEU A 76 7.19 13.16 13.62
N VAL A 77 6.70 11.97 13.29
CA VAL A 77 5.28 11.77 12.98
C VAL A 77 4.51 11.61 14.27
N THR A 78 3.58 12.53 14.50
CA THR A 78 2.74 12.51 15.70
C THR A 78 1.75 11.35 15.67
N THR A 79 1.33 10.87 16.83
CA THR A 79 0.29 9.84 16.92
C THR A 79 -1.03 10.30 16.28
N SER A 80 -1.33 11.60 16.29
CA SER A 80 -2.50 12.16 15.59
C SER A 80 -2.39 12.00 14.06
N GLN A 81 -1.23 12.29 13.48
CA GLN A 81 -0.99 12.08 12.05
C GLN A 81 -1.07 10.58 11.69
N LEU A 82 -0.49 9.70 12.50
CA LEU A 82 -0.58 8.25 12.28
C LEU A 82 -2.03 7.76 12.29
N LYS A 83 -2.87 8.28 13.20
CA LYS A 83 -4.31 7.96 13.21
C LYS A 83 -5.01 8.40 11.93
N LYS A 84 -4.76 9.62 11.45
CA LYS A 84 -5.34 10.12 10.19
C LYS A 84 -4.91 9.29 8.99
N ILE A 85 -3.65 8.89 8.93
CA ILE A 85 -3.15 8.00 7.87
C ILE A 85 -3.87 6.66 7.96
N LEU A 86 -3.97 6.05 9.15
CA LEU A 86 -4.65 4.77 9.33
C LEU A 86 -6.14 4.83 8.94
N GLU A 87 -6.83 5.92 9.28
CA GLU A 87 -8.20 6.18 8.83
C GLU A 87 -8.30 6.29 7.30
N LEU A 88 -7.37 7.00 6.65
CA LEU A 88 -7.30 7.06 5.20
C LEU A 88 -7.10 5.66 4.60
N LEU A 89 -6.13 4.89 5.10
CA LEU A 89 -5.86 3.53 4.67
C LEU A 89 -7.10 2.63 4.77
N ASN A 90 -7.85 2.72 5.87
CA ASN A 90 -9.07 1.93 6.06
C ASN A 90 -10.18 2.23 5.05
N LYS A 91 -10.24 3.45 4.48
CA LYS A 91 -11.21 3.78 3.42
C LYS A 91 -10.93 3.08 2.09
N TYR A 92 -9.68 2.71 1.84
CA TYR A 92 -9.22 2.08 0.59
C TYR A 92 -9.01 0.58 0.72
N ARG A 93 -9.04 0.07 1.96
CA ARG A 93 -8.84 -1.33 2.25
C ARG A 93 -9.96 -2.17 1.64
N LEU A 94 -9.59 -3.17 0.85
CA LEU A 94 -10.54 -4.20 0.42
C LEU A 94 -10.99 -4.97 1.67
N GLN A 95 -12.29 -5.01 1.94
CA GLN A 95 -12.81 -5.91 2.96
C GLN A 95 -12.45 -7.33 2.54
N LYS A 96 -11.78 -8.09 3.43
CA LYS A 96 -11.56 -9.51 3.21
C LYS A 96 -12.94 -10.16 3.11
N SER A 97 -13.35 -10.59 1.92
CA SER A 97 -14.32 -11.67 1.82
C SER A 97 -13.66 -12.89 2.46
N ILE A 98 -14.25 -13.30 3.59
CA ILE A 98 -13.91 -14.51 4.34
C ILE A 98 -13.96 -15.71 3.39
#